data_AF-A0A2W0APW9-F1
#
_entry.id   AF-A0A2W0APW9-F1
#
_cell.length_a   1.000
_cell.length_b   1.000
_cell.length_c   1.000
_cell.angle_alpha   90.00
_cell.angle_beta   90.00
_cell.angle_gamma   90.00
#
_symmetry.space_group_name_H-M   'P 1'
#
loop_
_entity.id
_entity.type
_entity.pdbx_description
1 polymer ?
#
loop_
_entity_poly.entity_id
_entity_poly.type
_entity_poly.pdbx_seq_one_letter_code
_entity_poly.pdbx_strand_id
1 'polypeptide(L)'
;MNRAESQVSAGENAGHKLTHVSAVGSLAKVGVLKPGQGLSEDVQVKLEPALDCRNLPLIAFVQEPRQGRILGAALLRLSAK
;
A
#
# COMPACT_ATOMS: atom_id res chain seq x y z
N MET A 1 -13.03 -2.11 4.70
CA MET A 1 -12.46 -1.23 3.65
C MET A 1 -11.97 0.02 4.34
N ASN A 2 -10.68 0.32 4.28
CA ASN A 2 -10.13 1.57 4.80
C ASN A 2 -10.45 2.69 3.79
N ARG A 3 -11.16 3.73 4.22
CA ARG A 3 -11.57 4.87 3.39
C ARG A 3 -10.97 6.13 4.02
N ALA A 4 -10.09 6.81 3.29
CA ALA A 4 -9.67 8.16 3.67
C ALA A 4 -10.64 9.16 3.02
N GLU A 5 -11.15 10.09 3.81
CA GLU A 5 -12.07 11.12 3.34
C GLU A 5 -11.41 12.49 3.44
N SER A 6 -11.62 13.35 2.44
CA SER A 6 -11.14 14.73 2.47
C SER A 6 -12.27 15.68 2.08
N GLN A 7 -12.47 16.70 2.91
CA GLN A 7 -13.35 17.82 2.62
C GLN A 7 -12.52 18.93 1.98
N VAL A 8 -12.73 19.19 0.69
CA VAL A 8 -11.91 20.15 -0.05
C VAL A 8 -12.55 21.53 0.03
N SER A 9 -11.84 22.47 0.67
CA SER A 9 -12.33 23.85 0.88
C SER A 9 -12.02 24.80 -0.28
N ALA A 10 -11.04 24.50 -1.13
CA ALA A 10 -10.62 25.35 -2.25
C ALA A 10 -9.92 24.55 -3.37
N GLY A 11 -9.83 25.14 -4.57
CA GLY A 11 -9.20 24.53 -5.75
C GLY A 11 -10.20 23.76 -6.63
N GLU A 12 -9.67 22.95 -7.56
CA GLU A 12 -10.46 22.26 -8.60
C GLU A 12 -11.55 21.35 -8.02
N ASN A 13 -11.33 20.78 -6.84
CA ASN A 13 -12.28 19.88 -6.15
C ASN A 13 -13.08 20.58 -5.04
N ALA A 14 -13.05 21.92 -4.94
CA ALA A 14 -13.72 22.66 -3.87
C ALA A 14 -15.22 22.31 -3.74
N GLY A 15 -15.69 22.09 -2.52
CA GLY A 15 -17.08 21.75 -2.23
C GLY A 15 -17.41 20.25 -2.35
N HIS A 16 -16.48 19.42 -2.84
CA HIS A 16 -16.65 17.98 -2.92
C HIS A 16 -16.06 17.24 -1.72
N LYS A 17 -16.73 16.15 -1.34
CA LYS A 17 -16.22 15.14 -0.40
C LYS A 17 -15.55 14.03 -1.20
N LEU A 18 -14.24 13.91 -1.11
CA LEU A 18 -13.49 12.88 -1.82
C LEU A 18 -13.37 11.63 -0.94
N THR A 19 -13.70 10.47 -1.50
CA THR A 19 -13.45 9.16 -0.87
C THR A 19 -12.29 8.51 -1.59
N HIS A 20 -11.13 8.47 -0.94
CA HIS A 20 -9.96 7.76 -1.45
C HIS A 20 -10.12 6.27 -1.18
N VAL A 21 -10.09 5.47 -2.25
CA VAL A 21 -10.05 4.02 -2.17
C VAL A 21 -8.59 3.56 -2.23
N SER A 22 -8.14 2.80 -1.22
CA SER A 22 -6.81 2.18 -1.15
C SER A 22 -5.62 3.17 -1.20
N ALA A 23 -5.63 4.17 -0.32
CA ALA A 23 -4.45 5.02 -0.12
C ALA A 23 -3.28 4.22 0.48
N VAL A 24 -2.06 4.46 0.01
CA VAL A 24 -0.84 3.84 0.53
C VAL A 24 -0.44 4.55 1.84
N GLY A 25 -0.55 3.84 2.97
CA GLY A 25 -0.11 4.36 4.27
C GLY A 25 1.40 4.19 4.52
N SER A 26 2.01 3.15 3.96
CA SER A 26 3.45 2.88 4.06
C SER A 26 3.95 2.16 2.82
N LEU A 27 5.17 2.52 2.39
CA LEU A 27 5.88 1.84 1.33
C LEU A 27 7.32 1.60 1.78
N ALA A 28 7.75 0.34 1.75
CA ALA A 28 9.09 -0.06 2.16
C ALA A 28 9.73 -0.95 1.10
N LYS A 29 11.02 -0.74 0.86
CA LYS A 29 11.83 -1.66 0.03
C LYS A 29 12.22 -2.86 0.88
N VAL A 30 11.76 -4.04 0.48
CA VAL A 30 12.09 -5.32 1.15
C VAL A 30 13.48 -5.82 0.76
N GLY A 31 13.85 -5.72 -0.52
CA GLY A 31 15.13 -6.25 -0.99
C GLY A 31 15.38 -5.97 -2.47
N VAL A 32 16.36 -6.69 -3.03
CA VAL A 32 16.68 -6.69 -4.47
C VAL A 32 16.68 -8.14 -4.95
N LEU A 33 15.88 -8.45 -5.97
CA LEU A 33 15.90 -9.75 -6.64
C LEU A 33 16.83 -9.70 -7.86
N LYS A 34 17.57 -10.78 -8.07
CA LYS A 34 18.24 -11.06 -9.36
C LYS A 34 17.37 -11.98 -10.20
N PRO A 35 17.42 -11.89 -11.54
CA PRO A 35 16.68 -12.80 -12.41
C PRO A 35 16.96 -14.27 -12.06
N GLY A 36 15.89 -15.07 -11.96
CA GLY A 36 15.97 -16.50 -11.64
C GLY A 36 16.23 -16.82 -10.16
N GLN A 37 16.35 -15.83 -9.27
CA GLN A 37 16.52 -16.04 -7.84
C GLN A 37 15.23 -15.73 -7.07
N GLY A 38 14.94 -16.53 -6.04
CA GLY A 38 13.89 -16.23 -5.07
C GLY A 38 14.38 -15.27 -3.99
N LEU A 39 13.44 -14.60 -3.31
CA LEU A 39 13.68 -13.81 -2.11
C LEU A 39 12.67 -14.24 -1.04
N SER A 40 13.14 -14.45 0.18
CA SER A 40 12.32 -14.80 1.34
C SER A 40 12.81 -14.00 2.54
N GLU A 41 12.03 -13.02 2.97
CA GLU A 41 12.39 -12.08 4.04
C GLU A 41 11.19 -11.86 4.95
N ASP A 42 11.46 -11.71 6.25
CA ASP A 42 10.48 -11.23 7.20
C ASP A 42 10.38 -9.70 7.13
N VAL A 43 9.16 -9.18 7.02
CA VAL A 43 8.92 -7.73 6.87
C VAL A 43 8.08 -7.21 8.03
N GLN A 44 8.58 -6.16 8.68
CA GLN A 44 7.84 -5.44 9.72
C GLN A 44 7.30 -4.14 9.13
N VAL A 45 5.98 -3.95 9.24
CA VAL A 45 5.31 -2.73 8.78
C VAL A 45 4.69 -2.04 9.99
N LYS A 46 5.02 -0.77 10.18
CA LYS A 46 4.38 0.06 11.20
C LYS A 46 2.99 0.45 10.70
N LEU A 47 1.97 0.12 11.49
CA LEU A 47 0.60 0.55 11.25
C LEU A 47 0.32 1.76 12.14
N GLU A 48 -0.40 2.74 11.61
CA GLU A 48 -0.86 3.85 12.44
C GLU A 48 -1.84 3.34 13.51
N PRO A 49 -1.79 3.84 14.75
CA PRO A 49 -2.63 3.33 15.84
C PRO A 49 -4.14 3.40 15.57
N ALA A 50 -4.57 4.37 14.76
CA ALA A 50 -5.98 4.56 14.40
C ALA A 50 -6.44 3.66 13.23
N LEU A 51 -5.54 2.87 12.64
CA LEU A 51 -5.81 2.04 11.46
C LEU A 51 -6.50 0.73 11.88
N ASP A 52 -7.69 0.47 11.35
CA ASP A 52 -8.36 -0.82 11.57
C ASP A 52 -7.63 -1.94 10.80
N CYS A 53 -6.83 -2.72 11.53
CA CYS A 53 -6.03 -3.82 10.98
C CYS A 53 -6.88 -4.95 10.40
N ARG A 54 -8.18 -5.05 10.75
CA ARG A 54 -9.06 -6.17 10.37
C ARG A 54 -9.33 -6.28 8.87
N ASN A 55 -8.94 -5.29 8.06
CA ASN A 55 -9.17 -5.29 6.62
C ASN A 55 -8.10 -4.51 5.83
N LEU A 56 -6.86 -4.54 6.30
CA LEU A 56 -5.76 -3.86 5.61
C LEU A 56 -5.22 -4.75 4.46
N PRO A 57 -5.26 -4.29 3.19
CA PRO A 57 -4.57 -4.97 2.11
C PRO A 57 -3.06 -4.71 2.21
N LEU A 58 -2.27 -5.78 2.22
CA LEU A 58 -0.82 -5.73 2.00
C LEU A 58 -0.55 -6.12 0.55
N ILE A 59 0.11 -5.24 -0.19
CA ILE A 59 0.51 -5.50 -1.57
C ILE A 59 2.03 -5.63 -1.61
N ALA A 60 2.50 -6.78 -2.09
CA ALA A 60 3.90 -7.00 -2.43
C ALA A 60 4.04 -6.98 -3.94
N PHE A 61 5.07 -6.32 -4.45
CA PHE A 61 5.33 -6.29 -5.89
C PHE A 61 6.83 -6.32 -6.17
N VAL A 62 7.18 -6.89 -7.32
CA VAL A 62 8.52 -6.81 -7.90
C VAL A 62 8.49 -5.73 -8.95
N GLN A 63 9.39 -4.76 -8.85
CA GLN A 63 9.56 -3.72 -9.86
C GLN A 63 11.01 -3.68 -10.34
N GLU A 64 11.20 -3.23 -11.57
CA GLU A 64 12.50 -2.79 -12.05
C GLU A 64 13.04 -1.65 -11.17
N PRO A 65 14.37 -1.49 -11.05
CA PRO A 65 14.95 -0.40 -10.25
C PRO A 65 14.43 0.98 -10.66
N ARG A 66 14.37 1.90 -9.68
CA ARG A 66 13.72 3.23 -9.82
C ARG A 66 12.21 3.06 -9.99
N GLN A 67 11.51 4.06 -10.52
CA GLN A 67 10.08 3.99 -10.82
C GLN A 67 9.84 3.21 -12.14
N GLY A 68 10.42 2.01 -12.23
CA GLY A 68 10.35 1.15 -13.40
C GLY A 68 9.09 0.31 -13.45
N ARG A 69 9.02 -0.64 -14.38
CA ARG A 69 7.82 -1.45 -14.58
C ARG A 69 7.61 -2.44 -13.42
N ILE A 70 6.35 -2.66 -13.05
CA ILE A 70 5.95 -3.76 -12.16
C ILE A 70 6.01 -5.06 -12.96
N LEU A 71 6.83 -6.02 -12.50
CA LEU A 71 7.03 -7.33 -13.11
C LEU A 71 6.04 -8.38 -12.57
N GLY A 72 5.53 -8.16 -11.36
CA GLY A 72 4.55 -9.03 -10.71
C GLY A 72 4.09 -8.44 -9.40
N ALA A 73 2.90 -8.83 -8.95
CA ALA A 73 2.30 -8.37 -7.70
C ALA A 73 1.47 -9.46 -7.04
N ALA A 74 1.34 -9.37 -5.72
CA ALA A 74 0.51 -10.23 -4.90
C ALA A 74 -0.23 -9.40 -3.84
N LEU A 75 -1.44 -9.83 -3.52
CA LEU A 75 -2.28 -9.22 -2.48
C LEU A 75 -2.44 -10.22 -1.33
N LEU A 76 -2.10 -9.79 -0.12
CA LEU A 76 -2.42 -10.47 1.12
C LEU A 76 -3.43 -9.63 1.89
N ARG A 77 -4.52 -10.26 2.35
CA ARG A 77 -5.46 -9.63 3.28
C ARG A 77 -5.07 -10.04 4.69
N LEU A 78 -4.72 -9.06 5.52
CA LEU A 78 -4.49 -9.32 6.93
C LEU A 78 -5.85 -9.54 7.60
N SER A 79 -6.07 -10.74 8.13
CA SER A 79 -7.17 -11.03 9.04
C SER A 79 -6.63 -11.02 10.46
N ALA A 80 -7.25 -10.24 11.35
CA ALA A 80 -6.99 -10.39 12.77
C ALA A 80 -7.41 -11.81 13.19
N LYS A 81 -6.61 -12.45 14.04
CA LYS A 81 -6.95 -13.73 14.66
C LYS A 81 -8.00 -13.53 15.74
#